data_AF-A0A318JWV6-F1
#
_entry.id   AF-A0A318JWV6-F1
#
_cell.length_a   1.000
_cell.length_b   1.000
_cell.length_c   1.000
_cell.angle_alpha   90.00
_cell.angle_beta   90.00
_cell.angle_gamma   90.00
#
_symmetry.space_group_name_H-M   'P 1'
#
loop_
_entity.id
_entity.type
_entity.pdbx_description
1 polymer ?
#
loop_
_entity_poly.entity_id
_entity_poly.type
_entity_poly.pdbx_seq_one_letter_code
_entity_poly.pdbx_strand_id
1 'polypeptide(L)'
;MDEVVSATVYRAIAIQPSEVSPRFDVIVLIETTTPDTIAAVRAVPELQRLGADFVMPARNIRRLGDIDRAPSGTFLFNHFTSDDPDRASRYFDSVAGWFSHDAEVDDIALLGPLDAAPYVFVNQVRLPGTLAEFIRALLRPNFRHAVYRKMRANQIGFASIVCKPLP
;
A
#
# COMPACT_ATOMS: atom_id res chain seq x y z
N MET A 1 13.81 21.69 -4.25
CA MET A 1 12.88 20.55 -4.35
C MET A 1 13.37 19.61 -5.44
N ASP A 2 14.69 19.38 -5.51
CA ASP A 2 15.27 18.37 -6.40
C ASP A 2 15.25 16.99 -5.73
N GLU A 3 14.85 16.95 -4.46
CA GLU A 3 14.77 15.78 -3.61
C GLU A 3 13.45 15.00 -3.75
N VAL A 4 12.40 15.65 -4.27
CA VAL A 4 11.07 15.07 -4.50
C VAL A 4 10.94 14.67 -5.96
N VAL A 5 10.77 13.37 -6.20
CA VAL A 5 10.55 12.80 -7.54
C VAL A 5 9.09 12.95 -7.95
N SER A 6 8.18 12.65 -7.02
CA SER A 6 6.74 12.80 -7.25
C SER A 6 5.99 13.02 -5.95
N ALA A 7 4.86 13.69 -6.02
CA ALA A 7 3.90 13.80 -4.93
C ALA A 7 2.51 13.55 -5.50
N THR A 8 1.82 12.54 -4.97
CA THR A 8 0.48 12.17 -5.44
C THR A 8 -0.48 12.13 -4.27
N VAL A 9 -1.60 12.84 -4.44
CA VAL A 9 -2.70 12.87 -3.46
C VAL A 9 -3.76 11.87 -3.90
N TYR A 10 -4.18 11.03 -2.96
CA TYR A 10 -5.19 10.01 -3.14
C TYR A 10 -6.36 10.29 -2.19
N ARG A 11 -7.58 10.29 -2.72
CA ARG A 11 -8.80 10.35 -1.92
C ARG A 11 -9.36 8.94 -1.74
N ALA A 12 -9.65 8.57 -0.51
CA ALA A 12 -10.34 7.32 -0.20
C ALA A 12 -11.76 7.32 -0.81
N ILE A 13 -12.14 6.20 -1.41
CA ILE A 13 -13.47 5.94 -1.96
C ILE A 13 -14.16 4.74 -1.31
N ALA A 14 -13.38 3.87 -0.65
CA ALA A 14 -13.88 2.80 0.22
C ALA A 14 -12.81 2.44 1.25
N ILE A 15 -13.23 2.16 2.47
CA ILE A 15 -12.36 1.69 3.56
C ILE A 15 -12.89 0.34 4.02
N GLN A 16 -12.01 -0.66 4.16
CA GLN A 16 -12.40 -1.97 4.66
C GLN A 16 -13.03 -1.81 6.06
N PRO A 17 -14.25 -2.31 6.28
CA PRO A 17 -14.90 -2.20 7.58
C PRO A 17 -14.17 -3.04 8.62
N SER A 18 -13.60 -2.38 9.62
CA SER A 18 -12.99 -2.97 10.82
C SER A 18 -12.85 -1.89 11.88
N GLU A 19 -12.88 -2.28 13.16
CA GLU A 19 -12.61 -1.36 14.28
C GLU A 19 -11.15 -0.90 14.31
N VAL A 20 -10.24 -1.72 13.75
CA VAL A 20 -8.80 -1.48 13.75
C VAL A 20 -8.25 -1.07 12.38
N SER A 21 -9.12 -0.86 11.38
CA SER A 21 -8.69 -0.35 10.08
C SER A 21 -8.17 1.09 10.21
N PRO A 22 -7.09 1.46 9.51
CA PRO A 22 -6.77 2.87 9.33
C PRO A 22 -7.95 3.59 8.69
N ARG A 23 -8.25 4.78 9.19
CA ARG A 23 -9.31 5.66 8.70
C ARG A 23 -8.69 6.94 8.18
N PHE A 24 -8.13 6.86 6.99
CA PHE A 24 -7.57 8.01 6.29
C PHE A 24 -8.46 8.35 5.10
N ASP A 25 -9.02 9.55 5.07
CA ASP A 25 -9.79 10.05 3.93
C ASP A 25 -8.89 10.49 2.77
N VAL A 26 -7.65 10.89 3.10
CA VAL A 26 -6.63 11.34 2.16
C VAL A 26 -5.31 10.63 2.48
N ILE A 27 -4.66 10.12 1.44
CA ILE A 27 -3.31 9.57 1.50
C ILE A 27 -2.45 10.40 0.55
N VAL A 28 -1.30 10.89 1.03
CA VAL A 28 -0.31 11.56 0.19
C VAL A 28 0.91 10.67 0.11
N LEU A 29 1.25 10.22 -1.10
CA LEU A 29 2.48 9.49 -1.37
C LEU A 29 3.50 10.48 -1.95
N ILE A 30 4.59 10.69 -1.23
CA ILE A 30 5.71 11.52 -1.68
C ILE A 30 6.88 10.58 -1.94
N GLU A 31 7.31 10.50 -3.19
CA GLU A 31 8.48 9.76 -3.60
C GLU A 31 9.69 10.71 -3.58
N THR A 32 10.73 10.32 -2.87
CA THR A 32 12.00 11.05 -2.82
C THR A 32 13.07 10.34 -3.64
N THR A 33 14.13 11.07 -3.97
CA THR A 33 15.26 10.52 -4.74
C THR A 33 15.99 9.40 -3.99
N THR A 34 16.16 9.54 -2.68
CA THR A 34 16.76 8.53 -1.80
C THR A 34 16.06 8.53 -0.43
N PRO A 35 16.20 7.46 0.37
CA PRO A 35 15.71 7.45 1.75
C PRO A 35 16.28 8.58 2.63
N ASP A 36 17.53 8.99 2.39
CA ASP A 36 18.23 9.99 3.22
C ASP A 36 17.62 11.39 3.09
N THR A 37 16.95 11.69 1.98
CA THR A 37 16.33 13.00 1.75
C THR A 37 14.94 13.13 2.42
N ILE A 38 14.36 12.03 2.89
CA ILE A 38 13.02 12.01 3.50
C ILE A 38 12.94 12.95 4.70
N ALA A 39 13.97 12.99 5.55
CA ALA A 39 13.99 13.85 6.73
C ALA A 39 13.91 15.34 6.34
N ALA A 40 14.64 15.75 5.30
CA ALA A 40 14.61 17.12 4.79
C ALA A 40 13.26 17.47 4.18
N VAL A 41 12.68 16.59 3.36
CA VAL A 41 11.35 16.78 2.76
C VAL A 41 10.28 16.90 3.84
N ARG A 42 10.34 16.06 4.88
CA ARG A 42 9.41 16.11 6.03
C ARG A 42 9.48 17.44 6.79
N ALA A 43 10.64 18.08 6.85
CA ALA A 43 10.83 19.35 7.56
C ALA A 43 10.29 20.58 6.79
N VAL A 44 9.88 20.41 5.53
CA VAL A 44 9.36 21.50 4.70
C VAL A 44 8.04 22.06 5.29
N PRO A 45 7.91 23.39 5.49
CA PRO A 45 6.72 24.00 6.10
C PRO A 45 5.41 23.68 5.40
N GLU A 46 5.42 23.56 4.07
CA GLU A 46 4.26 23.17 3.25
C GLU A 46 3.72 21.80 3.67
N LEU A 47 4.60 20.82 3.89
CA LEU A 47 4.23 19.47 4.28
C LEU A 47 3.74 19.42 5.73
N GLN A 48 4.39 20.17 6.62
CA GLN A 48 3.96 20.30 8.02
C GLN A 48 2.56 20.92 8.14
N ARG A 49 2.24 21.90 7.27
CA ARG A 49 0.92 22.53 7.22
C ARG A 49 -0.21 21.59 6.80
N LEU A 50 0.08 20.45 6.18
CA LEU A 50 -0.95 19.44 5.87
C LEU A 50 -1.55 18.82 7.14
N GLY A 51 -0.85 18.84 8.28
CA GLY A 51 -1.36 18.36 9.55
C GLY A 51 -1.75 16.88 9.52
N ALA A 52 -0.95 16.04 8.86
CA ALA A 52 -1.27 14.63 8.68
C ALA A 52 -1.41 13.89 10.03
N ASP A 53 -2.52 13.15 10.19
CA ASP A 53 -2.77 12.32 11.38
C ASP A 53 -1.73 11.20 11.54
N PHE A 54 -1.12 10.77 10.43
CA PHE A 54 -0.10 9.73 10.40
C PHE A 54 0.91 10.01 9.29
N VAL A 55 2.19 9.84 9.61
CA VAL A 55 3.30 9.96 8.65
C VAL A 55 4.20 8.74 8.80
N MET A 56 4.47 8.06 7.69
CA MET A 56 5.34 6.88 7.65
C MET A 56 6.48 7.11 6.66
N PRO A 57 7.68 7.53 7.10
CA PRO A 57 8.85 7.50 6.24
C PRO A 57 9.12 6.04 5.88
N ALA A 58 9.29 5.77 4.59
CA ALA A 58 9.33 4.41 4.08
C ALA A 58 10.32 4.26 2.93
N ARG A 59 10.78 3.02 2.72
CA ARG A 59 11.54 2.62 1.54
C ARG A 59 10.78 1.53 0.80
N ASN A 60 10.95 1.49 -0.52
CA ASN A 60 10.43 0.39 -1.33
C ASN A 60 11.28 -0.87 -1.07
N ILE A 61 10.69 -1.88 -0.41
CA ILE A 61 11.39 -3.13 -0.05
C ILE A 61 11.14 -4.26 -1.07
N ARG A 62 10.09 -4.13 -1.88
CA ARG A 62 9.72 -5.03 -2.98
C ARG A 62 8.92 -4.26 -4.02
N ARG A 63 9.26 -4.43 -5.29
CA ARG A 63 8.48 -3.94 -6.44
C ARG A 63 8.13 -5.11 -7.34
N LEU A 64 6.87 -5.20 -7.75
CA LEU A 64 6.41 -6.09 -8.81
C LEU A 64 5.91 -5.23 -9.96
N GLY A 65 6.50 -5.47 -11.14
CA GLY A 65 6.30 -4.77 -12.41
C GLY A 65 6.45 -3.24 -12.38
N ASP A 66 5.81 -2.55 -13.33
CA ASP A 66 6.00 -1.12 -13.58
C ASP A 66 4.84 -0.29 -13.03
N ILE A 67 5.19 0.75 -12.27
CA ILE A 67 4.20 1.57 -11.60
C ILE A 67 3.54 2.51 -12.60
N ASP A 68 2.31 2.21 -13.01
CA ASP A 68 1.53 3.05 -13.91
C ASP A 68 0.86 4.17 -13.11
N ARG A 69 1.45 5.37 -13.23
CA ARG A 69 1.05 6.60 -12.54
C ARG A 69 -0.08 7.36 -13.24
N ALA A 70 -0.74 6.77 -14.25
CA ALA A 70 -1.83 7.44 -14.94
C ALA A 70 -2.95 7.86 -13.94
N PRO A 71 -3.45 9.10 -14.04
CA PRO A 71 -4.43 9.66 -13.10
C PRO A 71 -5.82 9.02 -13.18
N SER A 72 -6.04 8.02 -14.05
CA SER A 72 -7.33 7.34 -14.24
C SER A 72 -7.47 6.02 -13.46
N GLY A 73 -6.47 5.59 -12.70
CA GLY A 73 -6.45 4.32 -11.98
C GLY A 73 -7.35 4.23 -10.73
N THR A 74 -7.57 3.02 -10.22
CA THR A 74 -8.06 2.77 -8.85
C THR A 74 -6.92 2.13 -8.08
N PHE A 75 -6.62 2.65 -6.89
CA PHE A 75 -5.48 2.19 -6.10
C PHE A 75 -5.92 1.58 -4.79
N LEU A 76 -5.18 0.58 -4.31
CA LEU A 76 -5.30 0.04 -2.96
C LEU A 76 -4.07 0.42 -2.16
N PHE A 77 -4.32 0.87 -0.93
CA PHE A 77 -3.32 0.96 0.12
C PHE A 77 -3.66 -0.08 1.17
N ASN A 78 -2.94 -1.20 1.15
CA ASN A 78 -3.15 -2.23 2.15
C ASN A 78 -2.13 -2.11 3.27
N HIS A 79 -2.65 -1.98 4.48
CA HIS A 79 -1.87 -1.81 5.69
C HIS A 79 -1.75 -3.17 6.37
N PHE A 80 -0.54 -3.72 6.36
CA PHE A 80 -0.28 -5.04 6.91
C PHE A 80 0.26 -4.92 8.33
N THR A 81 -0.23 -5.79 9.22
CA THR A 81 0.24 -5.90 10.60
C THR A 81 0.77 -7.30 10.83
N SER A 82 1.82 -7.40 11.63
CA SER A 82 2.43 -8.65 12.07
C SER A 82 3.27 -8.36 13.30
N ASP A 83 3.34 -9.32 14.21
CA ASP A 83 4.28 -9.36 15.33
C ASP A 83 5.71 -9.73 14.88
N ASP A 84 5.86 -10.28 13.67
CA ASP A 84 7.13 -10.66 13.04
C ASP A 84 7.18 -10.10 11.59
N PRO A 85 8.00 -9.06 11.33
CA PRO A 85 8.19 -8.50 9.99
C PRO A 85 8.75 -9.51 8.97
N ASP A 86 9.64 -10.41 9.38
CA ASP A 86 10.24 -11.41 8.48
C ASP A 86 9.19 -12.42 8.04
N ARG A 87 8.26 -12.79 8.94
CA ARG A 87 7.10 -13.62 8.62
C ARG A 87 6.18 -12.93 7.61
N ALA A 88 5.97 -11.63 7.75
CA ALA A 88 5.18 -10.86 6.79
C ALA A 88 5.84 -10.80 5.40
N SER A 89 7.17 -10.63 5.34
CA SER A 89 7.92 -10.70 4.09
C SER A 89 7.83 -12.08 3.43
N ARG A 90 8.04 -13.17 4.20
CA ARG A 90 7.88 -14.55 3.69
C ARG A 90 6.46 -14.82 3.18
N TYR A 91 5.45 -14.33 3.91
CA TYR A 91 4.06 -14.41 3.46
C TYR A 91 3.90 -13.72 2.09
N PHE A 92 4.36 -12.47 1.96
CA PHE A 92 4.26 -11.71 0.72
C PHE A 92 4.94 -12.44 -0.45
N ASP A 93 6.19 -12.88 -0.27
CA ASP A 93 6.94 -13.62 -1.30
C ASP A 93 6.19 -14.91 -1.71
N SER A 94 5.50 -15.57 -0.78
CA SER A 94 4.72 -16.78 -1.06
C SER A 94 3.42 -16.56 -1.85
N VAL A 95 2.91 -15.32 -1.90
CA VAL A 95 1.68 -14.94 -2.62
C VAL A 95 1.95 -14.05 -3.83
N ALA A 96 3.17 -13.52 -3.98
CA ALA A 96 3.56 -12.65 -5.09
C ALA A 96 3.23 -13.27 -6.46
N GLY A 97 3.51 -14.56 -6.66
CA GLY A 97 3.19 -15.27 -7.91
C GLY A 97 1.69 -15.37 -8.22
N TRP A 98 0.83 -15.39 -7.20
CA TRP A 98 -0.63 -15.38 -7.39
C TRP A 98 -1.10 -14.01 -7.86
N PHE A 99 -0.52 -12.91 -7.35
CA PHE A 99 -0.87 -11.57 -7.78
C PHE A 99 -0.55 -11.33 -9.26
N SER A 100 0.63 -11.75 -9.71
CA SER A 100 1.03 -11.60 -11.11
C SER A 100 0.25 -12.52 -12.06
N HIS A 101 -0.02 -13.77 -11.66
CA HIS A 101 -0.58 -14.78 -12.57
C HIS A 101 -2.13 -14.83 -12.55
N ASP A 102 -2.75 -14.73 -11.37
CA ASP A 102 -4.18 -14.95 -11.19
C ASP A 102 -4.98 -13.66 -10.99
N ALA A 103 -4.36 -12.64 -10.40
CA ALA A 103 -5.00 -11.35 -10.19
C ALA A 103 -4.70 -10.33 -11.30
N GLU A 104 -3.78 -10.66 -12.22
CA GLU A 104 -3.29 -9.76 -13.29
C GLU A 104 -2.84 -8.40 -12.73
N VAL A 105 -2.29 -8.41 -11.52
CA VAL A 105 -1.73 -7.23 -10.86
C VAL A 105 -0.23 -7.21 -11.12
N ASP A 106 0.21 -6.26 -11.92
CA ASP A 106 1.61 -6.06 -12.30
C ASP A 106 2.22 -4.78 -11.71
N ASP A 107 1.48 -4.05 -10.87
CA ASP A 107 1.94 -2.81 -10.25
C ASP A 107 1.75 -2.88 -8.73
N ILE A 108 2.79 -3.36 -8.03
CA ILE A 108 2.83 -3.39 -6.56
C ILE A 108 4.14 -2.76 -6.06
N ALA A 109 4.01 -1.75 -5.22
CA ALA A 109 5.11 -1.26 -4.39
C ALA A 109 4.87 -1.64 -2.93
N LEU A 110 5.83 -2.30 -2.29
CA LEU A 110 5.80 -2.64 -0.86
C LEU A 110 6.63 -1.61 -0.09
N LEU A 111 5.96 -0.76 0.68
CA LEU A 111 6.57 0.34 1.44
C LEU A 111 6.82 -0.13 2.87
N GLY A 112 8.08 -0.42 3.17
CA GLY A 112 8.52 -0.78 4.52
C GLY A 112 8.93 0.48 5.30
N PRO A 113 8.48 0.63 6.56
CA PRO A 113 8.80 1.83 7.35
C PRO A 113 10.29 1.90 7.68
N LEU A 114 10.81 3.12 7.78
CA LEU A 114 12.18 3.40 8.24
C LEU A 114 12.26 3.61 9.76
N ASP A 115 11.16 4.07 10.35
CA ASP A 115 10.99 4.30 11.79
C ASP A 115 9.94 3.35 12.38
N ALA A 116 9.74 3.38 13.70
CA ALA A 116 8.68 2.62 14.34
C ALA A 116 7.29 3.03 13.79
N ALA A 117 6.52 2.05 13.32
CA ALA A 117 5.19 2.24 12.76
C ALA A 117 4.26 1.09 13.18
N PRO A 118 2.93 1.30 13.20
CA PRO A 118 1.97 0.24 13.53
C PRO A 118 1.84 -0.82 12.43
N TYR A 119 2.44 -0.60 11.26
CA TYR A 119 2.37 -1.49 10.10
C TYR A 119 3.75 -2.05 9.79
N VAL A 120 3.82 -3.33 9.43
CA VAL A 120 5.07 -3.96 8.97
C VAL A 120 5.42 -3.53 7.54
N PHE A 121 4.40 -3.25 6.73
CA PHE A 121 4.51 -2.53 5.46
C PHE A 121 3.12 -2.09 5.00
N VAL A 122 3.10 -1.07 4.13
CA VAL A 122 1.92 -0.70 3.34
C VAL A 122 2.22 -1.04 1.90
N ASN A 123 1.34 -1.77 1.22
CA ASN A 123 1.47 -1.90 -0.23
C ASN A 123 0.61 -0.87 -0.95
N GLN A 124 1.15 -0.33 -2.04
CA GLN A 124 0.39 0.40 -3.04
C GLN A 124 0.16 -0.55 -4.21
N VAL A 125 -1.08 -0.73 -4.62
CA VAL A 125 -1.45 -1.56 -5.75
C VAL A 125 -2.37 -0.80 -6.68
N ARG A 126 -2.12 -0.84 -7.98
CA ARG A 126 -3.13 -0.44 -8.96
C ARG A 126 -4.02 -1.62 -9.33
N LEU A 127 -5.33 -1.43 -9.28
CA LEU A 127 -6.28 -2.46 -9.67
C LEU A 127 -6.36 -2.57 -11.20
N PRO A 128 -6.32 -3.80 -11.76
CA PRO A 128 -6.76 -4.03 -13.12
C PRO A 128 -8.28 -3.88 -13.17
N GLY A 129 -8.76 -2.92 -13.97
CA GLY A 129 -10.19 -2.67 -14.15
C GLY A 129 -10.87 -1.95 -12.97
N THR A 130 -12.06 -2.42 -12.60
CA THR A 130 -12.95 -1.76 -11.64
C THR A 130 -12.87 -2.35 -10.23
N LEU A 131 -13.21 -1.55 -9.21
CA LEU A 131 -13.33 -2.02 -7.83
C LEU A 131 -14.30 -3.20 -7.70
N ALA A 132 -15.41 -3.19 -8.44
CA ALA A 132 -16.41 -4.25 -8.39
C ALA A 132 -15.86 -5.60 -8.93
N GLU A 133 -15.00 -5.57 -9.94
CA GLU A 133 -14.33 -6.76 -10.46
C GLU A 133 -13.31 -7.30 -9.47
N PHE A 134 -12.52 -6.41 -8.84
CA PHE A 134 -11.59 -6.80 -7.78
C PHE A 134 -12.32 -7.45 -6.59
N ILE A 135 -13.40 -6.84 -6.08
CA ILE A 135 -14.20 -7.43 -5.00
C ILE A 135 -14.74 -8.80 -5.41
N ARG A 136 -15.23 -8.95 -6.65
CA ARG A 136 -15.66 -10.26 -7.17
C ARG A 136 -14.52 -11.28 -7.20
N ALA A 137 -13.29 -10.87 -7.54
CA ALA A 137 -12.13 -11.74 -7.49
C ALA A 137 -11.80 -12.22 -6.06
N LEU A 138 -11.91 -11.35 -5.05
CA LEU A 138 -11.72 -11.70 -3.64
C LEU A 138 -12.75 -12.73 -3.12
N LEU A 139 -13.94 -12.79 -3.72
CA LEU A 139 -14.97 -13.76 -3.37
C LEU A 139 -14.71 -15.16 -3.96
N ARG A 140 -13.78 -15.29 -4.92
CA ARG A 140 -13.50 -16.58 -5.57
C ARG A 140 -12.84 -17.55 -4.58
N PRO A 141 -13.17 -18.86 -4.63
CA PRO A 141 -12.56 -19.86 -3.76
C PRO A 141 -11.03 -19.92 -3.86
N ASN A 142 -10.46 -19.64 -5.03
CA ASN A 142 -9.01 -19.66 -5.26
C ASN A 142 -8.29 -18.62 -4.38
N PHE A 143 -8.83 -17.40 -4.27
CA PHE A 143 -8.29 -16.35 -3.41
C PHE A 143 -8.20 -16.81 -1.94
N ARG A 144 -9.26 -17.46 -1.43
CA ARG A 144 -9.30 -17.95 -0.04
C ARG A 144 -8.18 -18.96 0.24
N HIS A 145 -7.90 -19.88 -0.69
CA HIS A 145 -6.89 -20.92 -0.50
C HIS A 145 -5.46 -20.41 -0.73
N ALA A 146 -5.28 -19.52 -1.72
CA ALA A 146 -3.98 -19.02 -2.14
C ALA A 146 -3.46 -17.90 -1.22
N VAL A 147 -4.34 -17.00 -0.77
CA VAL A 147 -3.98 -15.77 -0.06
C VAL A 147 -4.43 -15.83 1.41
N TYR A 148 -5.75 -15.94 1.65
CA TYR A 148 -6.29 -15.78 3.00
C TYR A 148 -5.84 -16.87 3.98
N ARG A 149 -5.78 -18.14 3.55
CA ARG A 149 -5.27 -19.24 4.38
C ARG A 149 -3.80 -19.02 4.77
N LYS A 150 -2.97 -18.52 3.84
CA LYS A 150 -1.56 -18.22 4.10
C LYS A 150 -1.41 -17.02 5.03
N MET A 151 -2.24 -15.99 4.90
CA MET A 151 -2.27 -14.87 5.86
C MET A 151 -2.50 -15.36 7.28
N ARG A 152 -3.56 -16.17 7.50
CA ARG A 152 -3.87 -16.69 8.83
C ARG A 152 -2.77 -17.58 9.38
N ALA A 153 -2.18 -18.45 8.56
CA ALA A 153 -1.07 -19.31 8.97
C ALA A 153 0.19 -18.51 9.36
N ASN A 154 0.35 -17.31 8.80
CA ASN A 154 1.46 -16.41 9.10
C ASN A 154 1.08 -15.28 10.08
N GLN A 155 -0.11 -15.33 10.70
CA GLN A 155 -0.59 -14.34 11.66
C GLN A 155 -0.58 -12.90 11.12
N ILE A 156 -0.84 -12.74 9.82
CA ILE A 156 -0.83 -11.44 9.15
C ILE A 156 -2.22 -10.80 9.25
N GLY A 157 -2.27 -9.61 9.85
CA GLY A 157 -3.42 -8.72 9.80
C GLY A 157 -3.37 -7.80 8.58
N PHE A 158 -4.52 -7.31 8.16
CA PHE A 158 -4.67 -6.55 6.92
C PHE A 158 -5.90 -5.66 6.95
N ALA A 159 -5.72 -4.43 6.48
CA ALA A 159 -6.81 -3.51 6.19
C ALA A 159 -6.54 -2.73 4.89
N SER A 160 -7.50 -2.75 3.97
CA SER A 160 -7.45 -1.98 2.73
C SER A 160 -8.11 -0.62 2.83
N ILE A 161 -7.48 0.37 2.20
CA ILE A 161 -8.14 1.61 1.76
C ILE A 161 -8.09 1.63 0.23
N VAL A 162 -9.25 1.83 -0.40
CA VAL A 162 -9.38 1.99 -1.85
C VAL A 162 -9.42 3.48 -2.16
N CYS A 163 -8.61 3.92 -3.13
CA CYS A 163 -8.42 5.31 -3.45
C CYS A 163 -8.54 5.63 -4.93
N LYS A 164 -8.82 6.92 -5.21
CA LYS A 164 -8.62 7.56 -6.51
C LYS A 164 -7.57 8.67 -6.39
N PRO A 165 -6.63 8.79 -7.35
CA PRO A 165 -5.74 9.94 -7.37
C PRO A 165 -6.56 11.21 -7.62
N LEU A 166 -6.16 12.32 -7.02
CA LEU A 166 -6.68 13.63 -7.36
C LEU A 166 -5.86 14.21 -8.53
N PRO A 167 -6.51 14.95 -9.45
CA PRO A 167 -5.82 15.63 -10.55
C PRO A 167 -4.89 16.75 -10.06
#